data_AF-A0A838WJW3-F1
#
_entry.id   AF-A0A838WJW3-F1
#
_cell.length_a   1.000
_cell.length_b   1.000
_cell.length_c   1.000
_cell.angle_alpha   90.00
_cell.angle_beta   90.00
_cell.angle_gamma   90.00
#
_symmetry.space_group_name_H-M   'P 1'
#
loop_
_entity.id
_entity.type
_entity.pdbx_description
1 polymer ?
#
loop_
_entity_poly.entity_id
_entity_poly.type
_entity_poly.pdbx_seq_one_letter_code
_entity_poly.pdbx_strand_id
1 'polypeptide(L)' 'MSGGPILNFRGHLIGINGRSSYPISNWYVYTNGERPTDREIEQFRKLSWGLPIRVFLSTAEPQMIADYNLSLSLGN' A
#
# COMPACT_ATOMS: atom_id res chain seq x y z
N MET A 1 0.94 -11.52 6.89
CA MET A 1 2.03 -10.66 7.40
C MET A 1 1.56 -9.21 7.42
N SER A 2 0.67 -8.86 8.35
CA SER A 2 0.23 -7.47 8.50
C SER A 2 1.37 -6.62 9.05
N GLY A 3 1.62 -5.44 8.47
CA GLY A 3 2.66 -4.51 8.92
C GLY A 3 4.09 -4.81 8.43
N GLY A 4 4.33 -5.94 7.74
CA GLY A 4 5.66 -6.28 7.22
C GLY A 4 6.08 -5.42 6.02
N PRO A 5 7.39 -5.21 5.78
CA PRO A 5 7.87 -4.41 4.65
C PRO A 5 7.60 -5.10 3.31
N ILE A 6 7.32 -4.29 2.28
CA ILE A 6 7.36 -4.70 0.87
C ILE A 6 8.62 -4.08 0.28
N LEU A 7 9.53 -4.94 -0.19
CA LEU A 7 10.83 -4.54 -0.72
C LEU A 7 10.87 -4.75 -2.23
N ASN A 8 11.56 -3.87 -2.96
CA ASN A 8 11.94 -4.16 -4.34
C ASN A 8 13.15 -5.13 -4.38
N PHE A 9 13.56 -5.53 -5.57
CA PHE A 9 14.69 -6.47 -5.76
C PHE A 9 16.05 -5.94 -5.26
N ARG A 10 16.17 -4.62 -5.01
CA ARG A 10 17.37 -3.97 -4.46
C ARG A 10 17.32 -3.84 -2.94
N GLY A 11 16.25 -4.31 -2.30
CA GLY A 11 16.05 -4.19 -0.85
C GLY A 11 15.49 -2.83 -0.41
N HIS A 12 15.07 -1.95 -1.33
CA HIS A 12 14.44 -0.67 -0.94
C HIS A 12 13.00 -0.89 -0.47
N LEU A 13 12.60 -0.23 0.61
CA LEU A 13 11.23 -0.21 1.10
C LEU A 13 10.32 0.55 0.13
N ILE A 14 9.34 -0.14 -0.45
CA ILE A 14 8.37 0.44 -1.40
C ILE A 14 6.92 0.43 -0.87
N GLY A 15 6.66 -0.28 0.23
CA GLY A 15 5.35 -0.28 0.87
C GLY A 15 5.30 -1.11 2.14
N ILE A 16 4.13 -1.14 2.76
CA ILE A 16 3.84 -1.87 3.99
C ILE A 16 2.68 -2.82 3.69
N ASN A 17 2.81 -4.10 4.03
CA ASN A 17 1.72 -5.06 3.88
C ASN A 17 0.51 -4.66 4.74
N GLY A 18 -0.65 -4.45 4.10
CA GLY A 18 -1.87 -3.98 4.77
C GLY A 18 -2.95 -5.06 4.86
N ARG A 19 -3.29 -5.69 3.73
CA ARG A 19 -4.26 -6.80 3.68
C ARG A 19 -3.65 -8.00 2.98
N SER A 20 -3.78 -9.16 3.61
CA SER A 20 -3.46 -10.45 3.00
C SER A 20 -4.50 -10.82 1.93
N SER A 21 -4.41 -12.04 1.40
CA SER A 21 -5.30 -12.63 0.40
C SER A 21 -6.79 -12.31 0.62
N TYR A 22 -7.53 -12.15 -0.48
CA TYR A 22 -8.93 -11.71 -0.52
C TYR A 22 -9.15 -10.33 0.13
N PRO A 23 -8.41 -9.30 -0.28
CA PRO A 23 -8.38 -8.01 0.41
C PRO A 23 -9.68 -7.21 0.27
N ILE A 24 -10.60 -7.59 -0.62
CA ILE A 24 -11.87 -6.89 -0.84
C ILE A 24 -13.10 -7.81 -0.77
N SER A 25 -14.19 -7.25 -0.22
CA SER A 25 -15.51 -7.87 -0.19
C SER A 25 -16.34 -7.48 -1.42
N ASN A 26 -17.49 -8.15 -1.65
CA ASN A 26 -18.44 -7.76 -2.70
C ASN A 26 -19.05 -6.36 -2.49
N TRP A 27 -18.84 -5.75 -1.32
CA TRP A 27 -19.37 -4.42 -0.95
C TRP A 27 -18.29 -3.33 -1.00
N TYR A 28 -17.13 -3.63 -1.58
CA TYR A 28 -16.08 -2.64 -1.73
C TYR A 28 -16.54 -1.49 -2.64
N VAL A 29 -16.26 -0.26 -2.21
CA VAL A 29 -16.59 0.97 -2.94
C VAL A 29 -15.30 1.78 -3.02
N TYR A 30 -14.96 2.22 -4.23
CA TYR A 30 -13.85 3.12 -4.48
C TYR A 30 -14.08 4.49 -3.81
N THR A 31 -13.01 5.26 -3.64
CA THR A 31 -13.10 6.59 -3.02
C THR A 31 -13.95 7.59 -3.82
N ASN A 32 -14.16 7.34 -5.11
CA ASN A 32 -15.05 8.10 -5.97
C ASN A 32 -16.53 7.65 -5.91
N GLY A 33 -16.86 6.65 -5.09
CA GLY A 33 -18.22 6.12 -4.94
C GLY A 33 -18.60 5.00 -5.92
N GLU A 34 -17.75 4.69 -6.90
CA GLU A 34 -17.99 3.60 -7.84
C GLU A 34 -17.65 2.23 -7.24
N ARG A 35 -18.11 1.16 -7.89
CA ARG A 35 -17.80 -0.22 -7.51
C ARG A 35 -16.88 -0.89 -8.55
N PRO A 36 -15.95 -1.75 -8.11
CA PRO A 36 -15.21 -2.61 -9.04
C PRO A 36 -16.17 -3.52 -9.80
N THR A 37 -15.83 -3.79 -11.05
CA THR A 37 -16.47 -4.84 -11.87
C THR A 37 -16.19 -6.22 -11.28
N ASP A 38 -17.02 -7.22 -11.59
CA ASP A 38 -16.80 -8.60 -11.14
C ASP A 38 -15.41 -9.13 -11.53
N ARG A 39 -14.93 -8.76 -12.71
CA ARG A 39 -13.60 -9.10 -13.20
C ARG A 39 -12.48 -8.50 -12.34
N GLU A 40 -12.61 -7.22 -11.94
CA GLU A 40 -11.66 -6.59 -11.02
C GLU A 40 -11.71 -7.26 -9.64
N ILE A 41 -12.91 -7.62 -9.16
CA ILE A 41 -13.07 -8.33 -7.88
C ILE A 41 -12.31 -9.65 -7.90
N GLU A 42 -12.48 -10.46 -8.94
CA GLU A 42 -11.75 -11.71 -9.11
C GLU A 42 -10.24 -11.53 -9.18
N GLN A 43 -9.77 -10.46 -9.84
CA GLN A 43 -8.34 -10.14 -9.90
C GLN A 43 -7.78 -9.73 -8.53
N PHE A 44 -8.45 -8.79 -7.85
CA PHE A 44 -7.98 -8.27 -6.56
C PHE A 44 -7.94 -9.34 -5.47
N ARG A 45 -8.87 -10.31 -5.51
CA ARG A 45 -8.89 -11.43 -4.57
C ARG A 45 -7.67 -12.34 -4.63
N LYS A 46 -6.96 -12.36 -5.76
CA LYS A 46 -5.72 -13.14 -5.95
C LYS A 46 -4.48 -12.44 -5.42
N LEU A 47 -4.59 -11.18 -4.98
CA LEU A 47 -3.47 -10.36 -4.56
C LEU A 47 -3.46 -10.16 -3.03
N SER A 48 -2.27 -9.84 -2.50
CA SER A 48 -2.16 -9.12 -1.22
C SER A 48 -2.05 -7.63 -1.52
N TRP A 49 -2.59 -6.79 -0.65
CA TRP A 49 -2.54 -5.33 -0.80
C TRP A 49 -1.59 -4.71 0.20
N GLY A 50 -0.76 -3.79 -0.30
CA GLY A 50 0.14 -2.98 0.50
C GLY A 50 -0.21 -1.50 0.44
N LEU A 51 0.10 -0.78 1.51
CA LEU A 51 0.12 0.68 1.51
C LEU A 51 1.44 1.15 0.86
N PRO A 52 1.41 1.91 -0.24
CA PRO A 52 2.63 2.45 -0.84
C PRO A 52 3.37 3.36 0.14
N ILE A 53 4.70 3.26 0.22
CA ILE A 53 5.49 4.02 1.22
C ILE A 53 5.28 5.54 1.08
N ARG A 54 5.06 6.04 -0.14
CA ARG A 54 4.76 7.46 -0.40
C ARG A 54 3.52 7.96 0.34
N VAL A 55 2.50 7.12 0.53
CA VAL A 55 1.27 7.50 1.22
C VAL A 55 1.59 7.71 2.70
N PHE A 56 2.32 6.77 3.31
CA PHE A 56 2.80 6.92 4.68
C PHE A 56 3.64 8.19 4.87
N LEU A 57 4.62 8.43 3.99
CA LEU A 57 5.48 9.61 4.08
C LEU A 57 4.71 10.93 3.91
N SER A 58 3.60 10.93 3.18
CA SER A 58 2.75 12.12 3.02
C SER A 58 1.85 12.42 4.24
N THR A 59 1.66 11.44 5.13
CA THR A 59 0.76 11.56 6.29
C THR A 59 1.47 11.47 7.63
N ALA A 60 2.74 11.05 7.64
CA ALA A 60 3.52 10.88 8.85
C ALA A 60 3.89 12.24 9.48
N GLU A 61 4.02 12.25 10.80
CA GLU A 61 4.46 13.42 11.56
C GLU A 61 5.84 13.89 11.06
N PRO A 62 6.04 15.20 10.76
CA PRO A 62 7.31 15.70 10.24
C PRO A 62 8.51 15.37 11.12
N GLN A 63 8.33 15.39 12.44
CA GLN A 63 9.39 15.04 13.38
C GLN A 63 9.83 13.57 13.22
N MET A 64 8.88 12.65 13.02
CA MET A 64 9.20 11.25 12.74
C MET A 64 9.97 11.09 11.44
N ILE A 65 9.61 11.83 10.39
CA ILE A 65 10.35 11.83 9.13
C ILE A 65 11.81 12.28 9.35
N ALA A 66 12.00 13.34 10.13
CA ALA A 66 13.33 13.86 10.46
C ALA A 66 14.15 12.91 11.33
N ASP A 67 13.58 12.40 12.44
CA ASP A 67 14.26 11.54 13.41
C ASP A 67 14.80 10.25 12.78
N TYR A 68 14.08 9.72 11.78
CA TYR A 68 14.45 8.49 11.08
C TYR A 68 15.09 8.73 9.70
N ASN A 69 15.40 9.99 9.36
CA ASN A 69 15.97 10.39 8.07
C ASN A 69 15.21 9.78 6.86
N LEU A 70 13.89 9.74 6.95
CA LEU A 70 13.04 9.18 5.92
C LEU A 70 12.95 10.19 4.78
N SER A 71 13.26 9.76 3.56
CA SER A 71 13.10 10.61 2.37
C SER A 71 12.44 9.82 1.25
N LEU A 72 11.68 10.54 0.42
CA LEU A 72 11.26 10.03 -0.87
C LEU A 72 12.49 10.02 -1.79
N SER A 73 13.26 8.93 -1.76
CA SER A 73 14.13 8.63 -2.89
C SER A 73 13.23 8.30 -4.07
N LEU A 74 12.95 9.31 -4.90
CA LEU A 74 12.43 9.08 -6.24
C LEU A 74 13.58 8.39 -6.99
N GLY A 75 13.51 7.06 -7.05
CA GLY A 75 14.40 6.31 -7.93
C GLY A 75 14.19 6.83 -9.35
N ASN A 76 15.21 7.50 -9.87
CA ASN A 76 15.29 7.90 -11.28
C ASN A 76 15.26 6.67 -12.18
#